data_AF-K1SXD0-F1
#
_entry.id   AF-K1SXD0-F1
#
_cell.length_a   1.000
_cell.length_b   1.000
_cell.length_c   1.000
_cell.angle_alpha   90.00
_cell.angle_beta   90.00
_cell.angle_gamma   90.00
#
_symmetry.space_group_name_H-M   'P 1'
#
loop_
_entity.id
_entity.type
_entity.pdbx_description
1 polymer ?
#
loop_
_entity_poly.entity_id
_entity_poly.type
_entity_poly.pdbx_seq_one_letter_code
_entity_poly.pdbx_strand_id
1 'polypeptide(L)'
;MGLDKYGVEVHIDDLSKEEIIDKIESENFNRINYLKMDYQNFKAYLKTPSYPSHMDYMNSDYAPNLLKFMKIKIGSKKTNSYYGFLKGIEEEGLPVFSEEQIACINYLSSLLPLVREHEYLVIRNLLEGESSLSRIEANIREEIPGFKHEQLEHALRFLEEGFAVKIEEDEVHLCGEREQEYEAYLQDLLNYGLTQYEARYADTKEDFLLWQDYRQDQVLLKILENPKH
;
A
#
# COMPACT_ATOMS: atom_id res chain seq x y z
N MET A 1 -15.22 16.48 -8.86
CA MET A 1 -16.05 17.68 -9.12
C MET A 1 -15.41 18.86 -8.41
N GLY A 2 -15.12 19.97 -9.10
CA GLY A 2 -14.36 21.10 -8.55
C GLY A 2 -15.16 21.99 -7.59
N LEU A 3 -14.48 23.01 -7.04
CA LEU A 3 -15.06 24.04 -6.15
C LEU A 3 -15.98 25.03 -6.89
N ASP A 4 -15.86 25.09 -8.22
CA ASP A 4 -16.62 25.94 -9.14
C ASP A 4 -18.13 25.67 -9.09
N LYS A 5 -18.54 24.41 -8.91
CA LYS A 5 -19.97 24.05 -8.74
C LYS A 5 -20.63 24.66 -7.50
N TYR A 6 -19.81 25.13 -6.54
CA TYR A 6 -20.26 25.81 -5.32
C TYR A 6 -20.08 27.33 -5.42
N GLY A 7 -19.73 27.86 -6.59
CA GLY A 7 -19.50 29.29 -6.80
C GLY A 7 -18.21 29.81 -6.16
N VAL A 8 -17.26 28.93 -5.84
CA VAL A 8 -15.97 29.31 -5.26
C VAL A 8 -14.93 29.36 -6.35
N GLU A 9 -14.30 30.52 -6.51
CA GLU A 9 -13.21 30.75 -7.45
C GLU A 9 -11.93 31.10 -6.69
N VAL A 10 -10.79 30.59 -7.18
CA VAL A 10 -9.46 30.90 -6.64
C VAL A 10 -8.70 31.68 -7.71
N HIS A 11 -8.38 32.94 -7.43
CA HIS A 11 -7.62 33.82 -8.30
C HIS A 11 -6.26 34.09 -7.67
N ILE A 12 -5.18 33.83 -8.41
CA ILE A 12 -3.80 34.09 -8.02
C ILE A 12 -3.19 34.93 -9.14
N ASP A 13 -2.55 36.06 -8.81
CA ASP A 13 -1.87 36.89 -9.81
C ASP A 13 -0.60 36.19 -10.31
N ASP A 14 -0.12 36.58 -11.49
CA ASP A 14 0.96 35.86 -12.16
C ASP A 14 2.29 35.93 -11.41
N LEU A 15 2.58 37.04 -10.70
CA LEU A 15 3.79 37.13 -9.87
C LEU A 15 3.69 36.21 -8.66
N SER A 16 2.55 36.20 -7.98
CA SER A 16 2.32 35.27 -6.86
C SER A 16 2.36 33.81 -7.30
N LYS A 17 1.91 33.47 -8.52
CA LYS A 17 2.05 32.11 -9.06
C LYS A 17 3.52 31.72 -9.21
N GLU A 18 4.35 32.60 -9.76
CA GLU A 18 5.78 32.38 -9.90
C GLU A 18 6.44 32.16 -8.53
N GLU A 19 6.17 33.03 -7.55
CA GLU A 19 6.71 32.89 -6.19
C GLU A 19 6.28 31.58 -5.51
N ILE A 20 5.02 31.17 -5.69
CA ILE A 20 4.50 29.90 -5.15
C ILE A 20 5.22 28.71 -5.80
N ILE A 21 5.38 28.71 -7.13
CA ILE A 21 6.07 27.64 -7.86
C ILE A 21 7.53 27.57 -7.41
N ASP A 22 8.24 28.71 -7.37
CA ASP A 22 9.63 28.80 -6.91
C ASP A 22 9.78 28.24 -5.49
N LYS A 23 8.80 28.51 -4.62
CA LYS A 23 8.83 28.01 -3.25
C LYS A 23 8.58 26.51 -3.18
N ILE A 24 7.68 25.97 -4.00
CA ILE A 24 7.40 24.53 -4.10
C ILE A 24 8.63 23.80 -4.65
N GLU A 25 9.30 24.36 -5.66
CA GLU A 25 10.47 23.76 -6.27
C GLU A 25 11.72 23.82 -5.37
N SER A 26 11.87 24.87 -4.58
CA SER A 26 13.03 25.03 -3.70
C SER A 26 12.96 24.22 -2.40
N GLU A 27 11.78 23.73 -2.00
CA GLU A 27 11.59 22.98 -0.75
C GLU A 27 11.35 21.48 -1.00
N ASN A 28 12.07 20.62 -0.29
CA ASN A 28 11.86 19.18 -0.37
C ASN A 28 10.94 18.71 0.76
N PHE A 29 9.64 18.63 0.47
CA PHE A 29 8.61 18.14 1.39
C PHE A 29 8.74 16.65 1.77
N ASN A 30 9.67 15.90 1.14
CA ASN A 30 9.96 14.50 1.48
C ASN A 30 11.14 14.35 2.45
N ARG A 31 11.66 15.45 3.02
CA ARG A 31 12.68 15.37 4.07
C ARG A 31 12.12 14.67 5.30
N ILE A 32 12.95 13.82 5.91
CA ILE A 32 12.58 13.02 7.08
C ILE A 32 12.01 13.87 8.23
N ASN A 33 12.53 15.08 8.44
CA ASN A 33 12.05 15.96 9.52
C ASN A 33 10.58 16.36 9.33
N TYR A 34 10.15 16.63 8.08
CA TYR A 34 8.75 16.93 7.78
C TYR A 34 7.87 15.72 8.01
N LEU A 35 8.27 14.56 7.49
CA LEU A 35 7.48 13.33 7.64
C LEU A 35 7.40 12.85 9.09
N LYS A 36 8.47 13.00 9.87
CA LYS A 36 8.44 12.71 11.31
C LYS A 36 7.48 13.66 12.03
N MET A 37 7.45 14.94 11.66
CA MET A 37 6.52 15.91 12.23
C MET A 37 5.07 15.60 11.84
N ASP A 38 4.80 15.29 10.57
CA ASP A 38 3.48 14.87 10.08
C ASP A 38 2.97 13.64 10.86
N TYR A 39 3.84 12.64 11.02
CA TYR A 39 3.54 11.44 11.83
C TYR A 39 3.21 11.80 13.29
N GLN A 40 4.04 12.60 13.96
CA GLN A 40 3.82 12.94 15.37
C GLN A 40 2.54 13.79 15.56
N ASN A 41 2.27 14.70 14.63
CA ASN A 41 1.03 15.48 14.63
C ASN A 41 -0.19 14.58 14.48
N PHE A 42 -0.13 13.60 13.57
CA PHE A 42 -1.22 12.66 13.35
C PHE A 42 -1.43 11.73 14.56
N LYS A 43 -0.35 11.18 15.13
CA LYS A 43 -0.41 10.38 16.36
C LYS A 43 -1.02 11.18 17.52
N ALA A 44 -0.61 12.43 17.70
CA ALA A 44 -1.16 13.32 18.72
C ALA A 44 -2.65 13.64 18.47
N TYR A 45 -3.05 13.82 17.21
CA TYR A 45 -4.44 14.03 16.82
C TYR A 45 -5.33 12.84 17.20
N LEU A 46 -4.88 11.61 16.93
CA LEU A 46 -5.60 10.38 17.27
C LEU A 46 -5.67 10.13 18.79
N LYS A 47 -4.81 10.78 19.58
CA LYS A 47 -4.70 10.60 21.04
C LYS A 47 -4.50 9.13 21.45
N THR A 48 -3.83 8.36 20.60
CA THR A 48 -3.49 6.97 20.88
C THR A 48 -2.11 6.87 21.52
N PRO A 49 -1.92 5.99 22.54
CA PRO A 49 -0.60 5.70 23.07
C PRO A 49 0.25 4.85 22.11
N SER A 50 -0.37 4.09 21.22
CA SER A 50 0.31 3.23 20.23
C SER A 50 0.62 3.97 18.93
N TYR A 51 1.43 3.37 18.06
CA TYR A 51 1.56 3.88 16.69
C TYR A 51 0.19 3.79 15.95
N PRO A 52 -0.16 4.77 15.08
CA PRO A 52 -1.34 4.69 14.23
C PRO A 52 -1.25 3.52 13.25
N SER A 53 -2.33 2.77 13.04
CA SER A 53 -2.43 1.69 12.05
C SER A 53 -2.58 2.23 10.62
N HIS A 54 -2.48 1.37 9.60
CA HIS A 54 -2.76 1.76 8.21
C HIS A 54 -4.20 2.24 8.06
N MET A 55 -5.16 1.54 8.68
CA MET A 55 -6.57 1.95 8.64
C MET A 55 -6.84 3.28 9.35
N ASP A 56 -6.05 3.67 10.35
CA ASP A 56 -6.15 5.01 10.94
C ASP A 56 -5.91 6.10 9.90
N TYR A 57 -4.94 5.92 8.98
CA TYR A 57 -4.70 6.87 7.88
C TYR A 57 -5.84 6.86 6.86
N MET A 58 -6.49 5.73 6.62
CA MET A 58 -7.63 5.64 5.69
C MET A 58 -8.87 6.33 6.26
N ASN A 59 -9.09 6.23 7.57
CA ASN A 59 -10.32 6.64 8.23
C ASN A 59 -10.32 8.11 8.70
N SER A 60 -9.26 8.88 8.43
CA SER A 60 -9.12 10.25 8.90
C SER A 60 -8.80 11.23 7.78
N ASP A 61 -9.63 12.25 7.60
CA ASP A 61 -9.41 13.35 6.64
C ASP A 61 -8.17 14.20 6.97
N TYR A 62 -7.70 14.15 8.21
CA TYR A 62 -6.49 14.86 8.68
C TYR A 62 -5.22 14.04 8.52
N ALA A 63 -5.31 12.82 8.00
CA ALA A 63 -4.18 11.93 7.88
C ALA A 63 -3.19 12.41 6.80
N PRO A 64 -1.88 12.40 7.06
CA PRO A 64 -0.90 12.59 6.00
C PRO A 64 -0.94 11.38 5.05
N ASN A 65 -0.42 11.55 3.84
CA ASN A 65 -0.35 10.46 2.87
C ASN A 65 0.65 9.37 3.35
N LEU A 66 0.11 8.25 3.84
CA LEU A 66 0.85 7.08 4.34
C LEU A 66 1.92 6.58 3.36
N LEU A 67 1.64 6.62 2.05
CA LEU A 67 2.58 6.14 1.02
C LEU A 67 3.87 6.96 0.96
N LYS A 68 3.88 8.20 1.47
CA LYS A 68 5.12 8.99 1.57
C LYS A 68 6.11 8.34 2.52
N PHE A 69 5.64 7.81 3.65
CA PHE A 69 6.49 7.17 4.65
C PHE A 69 7.21 5.93 4.11
N MET A 70 6.57 5.20 3.19
CA MET A 70 7.11 3.97 2.59
C MET A 70 8.18 4.25 1.51
N LYS A 71 8.23 5.46 0.95
CA LYS A 71 9.05 5.82 -0.21
C LYS A 71 10.36 6.52 0.14
N ILE A 72 10.55 6.95 1.39
CA ILE A 72 11.72 7.72 1.78
C ILE A 72 12.94 6.86 2.10
N LYS A 73 14.07 7.55 2.29
CA LYS A 73 15.29 6.99 2.87
C LYS A 73 15.52 7.61 4.24
N ILE A 74 15.89 6.78 5.20
CA ILE A 74 16.37 7.19 6.52
C ILE A 74 17.84 6.77 6.58
N GLY A 75 18.74 7.76 6.64
CA GLY A 75 20.16 7.54 6.38
C GLY A 75 20.38 7.00 4.96
N SER A 76 21.04 5.84 4.85
CA SER A 76 21.29 5.16 3.57
C SER A 76 20.23 4.11 3.18
N LYS A 77 19.27 3.80 4.07
CA LYS A 77 18.30 2.71 3.89
C LYS A 77 16.95 3.25 3.43
N LYS A 78 16.34 2.62 2.41
CA LYS A 78 14.93 2.83 2.07
C LYS A 78 14.05 2.22 3.14
N THR A 79 12.93 2.87 3.45
CA THR A 79 11.96 2.35 4.42
C THR A 79 11.15 1.19 3.85
N ASN A 80 10.74 1.26 2.58
CA ASN A 80 9.98 0.26 1.81
C ASN A 80 8.57 -0.06 2.33
N SER A 81 8.33 0.07 3.63
CA SER A 81 7.05 -0.16 4.29
C SER A 81 6.83 0.84 5.41
N TYR A 82 5.61 0.89 5.93
CA TYR A 82 5.29 1.73 7.09
C TYR A 82 6.02 1.24 8.33
N TYR A 83 6.10 -0.08 8.56
CA TYR A 83 6.97 -0.68 9.59
C TYR A 83 8.43 -0.21 9.47
N GLY A 84 8.99 -0.21 8.25
CA GLY A 84 10.36 0.26 8.02
C GLY A 84 10.54 1.75 8.34
N PHE A 85 9.52 2.58 8.11
CA PHE A 85 9.50 3.97 8.54
C PHE A 85 9.47 4.11 10.07
N LEU A 86 8.52 3.44 10.73
CA LEU A 86 8.36 3.47 12.18
C LEU A 86 9.64 3.03 12.91
N LYS A 87 10.25 1.93 12.45
CA LYS A 87 11.53 1.45 12.94
C LYS A 87 12.65 2.47 12.71
N GLY A 88 12.66 3.14 11.56
CA GLY A 88 13.68 4.13 11.23
C GLY A 88 13.56 5.46 11.99
N ILE A 89 12.38 5.83 12.47
CA ILE A 89 12.19 6.99 13.34
C ILE A 89 12.29 6.67 14.84
N GLU A 90 12.55 5.41 15.17
CA GLU A 90 12.66 4.85 16.53
C GLU A 90 11.34 4.94 17.31
N GLU A 91 10.23 4.58 16.67
CA GLU A 91 8.93 4.51 17.33
C GLU A 91 8.90 3.41 18.40
N GLU A 92 8.23 3.69 19.52
CA GLU A 92 8.09 2.77 20.64
C GLU A 92 6.92 1.80 20.49
N GLY A 93 6.99 0.63 21.13
CA GLY A 93 5.90 -0.35 21.14
C GLY A 93 5.65 -1.04 19.80
N LEU A 94 6.65 -1.07 18.92
CA LEU A 94 6.57 -1.83 17.67
C LEU A 94 6.76 -3.33 17.93
N PRO A 95 6.01 -4.19 17.22
CA PRO A 95 6.27 -5.63 17.20
C PRO A 95 7.65 -5.93 16.59
N VAL A 96 8.28 -7.01 17.05
CA VAL A 96 9.59 -7.44 16.57
C VAL A 96 9.40 -8.52 15.50
N PHE A 97 9.64 -8.15 14.26
CA PHE A 97 9.52 -9.08 13.13
C PHE A 97 10.86 -9.67 12.71
N SER A 98 10.83 -10.93 12.28
CA SER A 98 11.93 -11.63 11.63
C SER A 98 12.28 -11.02 10.26
N GLU A 99 13.44 -11.37 9.71
CA GLU A 99 13.84 -10.88 8.38
C GLU A 99 12.87 -11.33 7.28
N GLU A 100 12.32 -12.55 7.38
CA GLU A 100 11.33 -13.09 6.44
C GLU A 100 10.00 -12.34 6.52
N GLN A 101 9.51 -12.07 7.74
CA GLN A 101 8.30 -11.28 7.96
C GLN A 101 8.47 -9.84 7.42
N ILE A 102 9.62 -9.22 7.66
CA ILE A 102 9.93 -7.87 7.15
C ILE A 102 10.03 -7.88 5.61
N ALA A 103 10.60 -8.92 5.01
CA ALA A 103 10.67 -9.05 3.55
C ALA A 103 9.26 -9.13 2.92
N CYS A 104 8.38 -9.96 3.49
CA CYS A 104 6.98 -10.05 3.09
C CYS A 104 6.25 -8.70 3.24
N ILE A 105 6.36 -8.04 4.40
CA ILE A 105 5.76 -6.71 4.64
C ILE A 105 6.23 -5.69 3.61
N ASN A 106 7.53 -5.65 3.32
CA ASN A 106 8.10 -4.73 2.33
C ASN A 106 7.59 -5.03 0.92
N TYR A 107 7.47 -6.31 0.56
CA TYR A 107 6.94 -6.72 -0.73
C TYR A 107 5.49 -6.28 -0.88
N LEU A 108 4.62 -6.64 0.07
CA LEU A 108 3.19 -6.29 0.02
C LEU A 108 2.96 -4.77 0.08
N SER A 109 3.78 -4.03 0.84
CA SER A 109 3.74 -2.56 0.86
C SER A 109 4.12 -1.95 -0.49
N SER A 110 5.03 -2.58 -1.24
CA SER A 110 5.47 -2.08 -2.55
C SER A 110 4.38 -2.14 -3.63
N LEU A 111 3.39 -3.03 -3.46
CA LEU A 111 2.24 -3.15 -4.35
C LEU A 111 1.28 -1.96 -4.24
N LEU A 112 1.39 -1.14 -3.18
CA LEU A 112 0.53 0.02 -2.99
C LEU A 112 0.91 1.21 -3.90
N PRO A 113 -0.07 2.02 -4.36
CA PRO A 113 -1.50 1.74 -4.29
C PRO A 113 -1.86 0.59 -5.25
N LEU A 114 -2.85 -0.22 -4.87
CA LEU A 114 -3.24 -1.38 -5.66
C LEU A 114 -3.80 -0.95 -7.03
N VAL A 115 -3.46 -1.74 -8.04
CA VAL A 115 -4.04 -1.67 -9.38
C VAL A 115 -4.76 -2.95 -9.78
N ARG A 116 -4.60 -4.01 -8.97
CA ARG A 116 -5.36 -5.26 -8.97
C ARG A 116 -5.37 -5.81 -7.55
N GLU A 117 -6.36 -6.63 -7.23
CA GLU A 117 -6.58 -7.16 -5.87
C GLU A 117 -6.00 -8.56 -5.63
N HIS A 118 -5.72 -9.32 -6.69
CA HIS A 118 -5.32 -10.74 -6.66
C HIS A 118 -4.28 -11.09 -5.58
N GLU A 119 -3.15 -10.38 -5.53
CA GLU A 119 -2.10 -10.63 -4.54
C GLU A 119 -2.60 -10.48 -3.10
N TYR A 120 -3.39 -9.43 -2.85
CA TYR A 120 -3.92 -9.15 -1.53
C TYR A 120 -5.00 -10.17 -1.13
N LEU A 121 -5.84 -10.61 -2.08
CA LEU A 121 -6.82 -11.65 -1.80
C LEU A 121 -6.17 -13.01 -1.51
N VAL A 122 -5.07 -13.36 -2.20
CA VAL A 122 -4.31 -14.58 -1.88
C VAL A 122 -3.83 -14.53 -0.43
N ILE A 123 -3.16 -13.44 -0.02
CA ILE A 123 -2.69 -13.32 1.37
C ILE A 123 -3.85 -13.33 2.37
N ARG A 124 -4.98 -12.68 2.06
CA ARG A 124 -6.17 -12.68 2.94
C ARG A 124 -6.69 -14.10 3.18
N ASN A 125 -6.78 -14.93 2.13
CA ASN A 125 -7.17 -16.34 2.26
C ASN A 125 -6.20 -17.13 3.16
N LEU A 126 -4.89 -16.90 3.01
CA LEU A 126 -3.88 -17.54 3.87
C LEU A 126 -4.06 -17.14 5.35
N LEU A 127 -4.34 -15.86 5.62
CA LEU A 127 -4.60 -15.35 6.97
C LEU A 127 -5.88 -15.97 7.56
N GLU A 128 -6.90 -16.21 6.74
CA GLU A 128 -8.14 -16.91 7.12
C GLU A 128 -7.94 -18.43 7.32
N GLY A 129 -6.77 -18.96 6.98
CA GLY A 129 -6.38 -20.35 7.22
C GLY A 129 -6.54 -21.29 6.03
N GLU A 130 -6.84 -20.76 4.84
CA GLU A 130 -6.92 -21.54 3.61
C GLU A 130 -5.56 -21.62 2.93
N SER A 131 -5.00 -22.83 2.75
CA SER A 131 -3.72 -23.05 2.06
C SER A 131 -3.89 -23.75 0.71
N SER A 132 -5.03 -24.37 0.40
CA SER A 132 -5.20 -25.09 -0.85
C SER A 132 -5.36 -24.13 -2.02
N LEU A 133 -4.50 -24.26 -3.04
CA LEU A 133 -4.55 -23.43 -4.25
C LEU A 133 -5.93 -23.48 -4.92
N SER A 134 -6.55 -24.67 -4.96
CA SER A 134 -7.89 -24.86 -5.52
C SER A 134 -8.98 -24.08 -4.79
N ARG A 135 -8.86 -23.95 -3.46
CA ARG A 135 -9.81 -23.21 -2.61
C ARG A 135 -9.57 -21.72 -2.68
N ILE A 136 -8.31 -21.29 -2.64
CA ILE A 136 -7.91 -19.90 -2.84
C ILE A 136 -8.44 -19.39 -4.18
N GLU A 137 -8.26 -20.16 -5.26
CA GLU A 137 -8.79 -19.81 -6.58
C GLU A 137 -10.32 -19.69 -6.56
N ALA A 138 -11.02 -20.65 -5.94
CA ALA A 138 -12.48 -20.61 -5.85
C ALA A 138 -12.96 -19.35 -5.12
N ASN A 139 -12.36 -19.01 -3.99
CA ASN A 139 -12.73 -17.84 -3.19
C ASN A 139 -12.46 -16.53 -3.96
N ILE A 140 -11.30 -16.41 -4.60
CA ILE A 140 -10.95 -15.23 -5.41
C ILE A 140 -11.89 -15.07 -6.61
N ARG A 141 -12.27 -16.18 -7.26
CA ARG A 141 -13.20 -16.15 -8.39
C ARG A 141 -14.59 -15.67 -7.99
N GLU A 142 -15.02 -15.96 -6.76
CA GLU A 142 -16.30 -15.47 -6.22
C GLU A 142 -16.26 -13.97 -5.93
N GLU A 143 -15.10 -13.44 -5.54
CA GLU A 143 -14.93 -12.02 -5.18
C GLU A 143 -14.68 -11.10 -6.38
N ILE A 144 -13.89 -11.52 -7.36
CA ILE A 144 -13.50 -10.67 -8.50
C ILE A 144 -14.49 -10.84 -9.67
N PRO A 145 -15.29 -9.82 -10.01
CA PRO A 145 -16.13 -9.87 -11.19
C PRO A 145 -15.29 -9.91 -12.46
N GLY A 146 -15.48 -10.95 -13.29
CA GLY A 146 -14.69 -11.11 -14.51
C GLY A 146 -13.29 -11.68 -14.29
N PHE A 147 -13.11 -12.45 -13.20
CA PHE A 147 -11.90 -13.22 -12.89
C PHE A 147 -11.24 -13.85 -14.13
N LYS A 148 -9.93 -13.60 -14.28
CA LYS A 148 -9.07 -14.21 -15.29
C LYS A 148 -8.02 -15.08 -14.61
N HIS A 149 -7.97 -16.35 -14.96
CA HIS A 149 -7.07 -17.32 -14.33
C HIS A 149 -5.60 -16.90 -14.44
N GLU A 150 -5.22 -16.31 -15.58
CA GLU A 150 -3.87 -15.84 -15.87
C GLU A 150 -3.42 -14.73 -14.91
N GLN A 151 -4.36 -13.93 -14.38
CA GLN A 151 -4.05 -12.89 -13.39
C GLN A 151 -3.71 -13.51 -12.04
N LEU A 152 -4.40 -14.59 -11.65
CA LEU A 152 -4.11 -15.33 -10.42
C LEU A 152 -2.78 -16.08 -10.53
N GLU A 153 -2.54 -16.80 -11.62
CA GLU A 153 -1.25 -17.47 -11.87
C GLU A 153 -0.09 -16.48 -11.79
N HIS A 154 -0.24 -15.31 -12.42
CA HIS A 154 0.75 -14.25 -12.34
C HIS A 154 0.92 -13.70 -10.92
N ALA A 155 -0.17 -13.54 -10.16
CA ALA A 155 -0.11 -13.07 -8.78
C ALA A 155 0.65 -14.06 -7.88
N LEU A 156 0.35 -15.36 -7.99
CA LEU A 156 1.01 -16.43 -7.25
C LEU A 156 2.52 -16.46 -7.54
N ARG A 157 2.92 -16.44 -8.82
CA ARG A 157 4.33 -16.35 -9.23
C ARG A 157 5.02 -15.14 -8.62
N PHE A 158 4.36 -13.99 -8.61
CA PHE A 158 4.92 -12.73 -8.10
C PHE A 158 5.08 -12.72 -6.60
N LEU A 159 4.11 -13.27 -5.88
CA LEU A 159 4.17 -13.43 -4.43
C LEU A 159 5.32 -14.36 -4.04
N GLU A 160 5.55 -15.43 -4.81
CA GLU A 160 6.67 -16.35 -4.59
C GLU A 160 8.03 -15.68 -4.87
N GLU A 161 8.19 -15.03 -6.03
CA GLU A 161 9.40 -14.25 -6.36
C GLU A 161 9.66 -13.09 -5.38
N GLY A 162 8.60 -12.58 -4.76
CA GLY A 162 8.60 -11.53 -3.75
C GLY A 162 8.92 -12.01 -2.34
N PHE A 163 9.10 -13.32 -2.13
CA PHE A 163 9.24 -13.95 -0.82
C PHE A 163 8.06 -13.70 0.13
N ALA A 164 6.86 -13.43 -0.41
CA ALA A 164 5.65 -13.29 0.40
C ALA A 164 4.99 -14.64 0.65
N VAL A 165 5.07 -15.56 -0.31
CA VAL A 165 4.56 -16.94 -0.18
C VAL A 165 5.58 -17.97 -0.67
N LYS A 166 5.38 -19.22 -0.28
CA LYS A 166 6.01 -20.41 -0.86
C LYS A 166 4.92 -21.29 -1.43
N ILE A 167 5.11 -21.82 -2.63
CA ILE A 167 4.16 -22.71 -3.27
C ILE A 167 4.79 -24.10 -3.29
N GLU A 168 4.16 -25.05 -2.60
CA GLU A 168 4.62 -26.44 -2.52
C GLU A 168 3.48 -27.35 -2.98
N GLU A 169 3.68 -28.03 -4.11
CA GLU A 169 2.65 -28.84 -4.76
C GLU A 169 1.37 -28.02 -5.06
N ASP A 170 0.28 -28.28 -4.35
CA ASP A 170 -1.01 -27.60 -4.47
C ASP A 170 -1.34 -26.74 -3.23
N GLU A 171 -0.36 -26.49 -2.36
CA GLU A 171 -0.49 -25.64 -1.18
C GLU A 171 0.32 -24.34 -1.31
N VAL A 172 -0.26 -23.27 -0.78
CA VAL A 172 0.34 -21.94 -0.70
C VAL A 172 0.55 -21.63 0.78
N HIS A 173 1.77 -21.22 1.13
CA HIS A 173 2.14 -20.90 2.52
C HIS A 173 2.69 -19.49 2.62
N LEU A 174 2.24 -18.74 3.61
CA LEU A 174 2.77 -17.41 3.93
C LEU A 174 4.22 -17.52 4.42
N CYS A 175 5.10 -16.63 3.94
CA CYS A 175 6.47 -16.54 4.45
C CYS A 175 6.54 -15.88 5.84
N GLY A 176 7.42 -16.39 6.69
CA GLY A 176 7.58 -15.96 8.08
C GLY A 176 6.67 -16.73 9.06
N GLU A 177 7.04 -16.73 10.33
CA GLU A 177 6.26 -17.38 11.39
C GLU A 177 4.91 -16.67 11.60
N ARG A 178 3.83 -17.44 11.73
CA ARG A 178 2.44 -16.96 11.87
C ARG A 178 2.15 -16.51 13.30
N GLU A 179 2.88 -15.50 13.76
CA GLU A 179 2.66 -14.86 15.05
C GLU A 179 1.47 -13.90 14.99
N GLN A 180 0.73 -13.78 16.09
CA GLN A 180 -0.48 -12.95 16.15
C GLN A 180 -0.22 -11.49 15.75
N GLU A 181 0.91 -10.91 16.16
CA GLU A 181 1.25 -9.51 15.83
C GLU A 181 1.56 -9.33 14.34
N TYR A 182 2.16 -10.34 13.70
CA TYR A 182 2.47 -10.32 12.27
C TYR A 182 1.18 -10.41 11.44
N GLU A 183 0.29 -11.35 11.77
CA GLU A 183 -1.00 -11.48 11.09
C GLU A 183 -1.87 -10.24 11.25
N ALA A 184 -1.91 -9.66 12.46
CA ALA A 184 -2.65 -8.42 12.71
C ALA A 184 -2.12 -7.25 11.88
N TYR A 185 -0.78 -7.12 11.76
CA TYR A 185 -0.17 -6.10 10.92
C TYR A 185 -0.49 -6.31 9.44
N LEU A 186 -0.40 -7.56 8.94
CA LEU A 186 -0.76 -7.87 7.56
C LEU A 186 -2.23 -7.61 7.28
N GLN A 187 -3.13 -8.03 8.16
CA GLN A 187 -4.57 -7.79 8.00
C GLN A 187 -4.87 -6.29 7.87
N ASP A 188 -4.25 -5.45 8.71
CA ASP A 188 -4.41 -3.99 8.66
C ASP A 188 -3.86 -3.39 7.35
N LEU A 189 -2.70 -3.86 6.88
CA LEU A 189 -2.13 -3.48 5.58
C LEU A 189 -3.06 -3.90 4.41
N LEU A 190 -3.56 -5.13 4.43
CA LEU A 190 -4.46 -5.65 3.40
C LEU A 190 -5.77 -4.86 3.36
N ASN A 191 -6.37 -4.63 4.53
CA ASN A 191 -7.60 -3.84 4.64
C ASN A 191 -7.40 -2.44 4.08
N TYR A 192 -6.29 -1.77 4.38
CA TYR A 192 -5.96 -0.46 3.82
C TYR A 192 -5.88 -0.52 2.29
N GLY A 193 -5.14 -1.47 1.73
CA GLY A 193 -4.96 -1.59 0.29
C GLY A 193 -6.24 -1.91 -0.46
N LEU A 194 -7.02 -2.89 0.03
CA LEU A 194 -8.29 -3.31 -0.56
C LEU A 194 -9.36 -2.22 -0.45
N THR A 195 -9.48 -1.55 0.70
CA THR A 195 -10.43 -0.44 0.87
C THR A 195 -10.09 0.72 -0.06
N GLN A 196 -8.80 1.06 -0.18
CA GLN A 196 -8.34 2.08 -1.13
C GLN A 196 -8.60 1.67 -2.59
N TYR A 197 -8.43 0.39 -2.93
CA TYR A 197 -8.72 -0.15 -4.25
C TYR A 197 -10.21 -0.05 -4.56
N GLU A 198 -11.06 -0.59 -3.69
CA GLU A 198 -12.52 -0.58 -3.86
C GLU A 198 -13.03 0.86 -4.03
N ALA A 199 -12.64 1.79 -3.15
CA ALA A 199 -13.03 3.19 -3.25
C ALA A 199 -12.60 3.85 -4.57
N ARG A 200 -11.48 3.41 -5.16
CA ARG A 200 -10.95 3.95 -6.41
C ARG A 200 -11.58 3.33 -7.66
N TYR A 201 -11.98 2.05 -7.60
CA TYR A 201 -12.50 1.30 -8.75
C TYR A 201 -14.01 1.01 -8.68
N ALA A 202 -14.72 1.47 -7.64
CA ALA A 202 -16.15 1.20 -7.41
C ALA A 202 -17.06 1.47 -8.62
N ASP A 203 -16.79 2.53 -9.40
CA ASP A 203 -17.67 3.00 -10.48
C ASP A 203 -17.23 2.53 -11.88
N THR A 204 -16.20 1.68 -11.99
CA THR A 204 -15.63 1.32 -13.29
C THR A 204 -15.45 -0.19 -13.46
N LYS A 205 -15.56 -0.64 -14.70
CA LYS A 205 -15.21 -2.00 -15.13
C LYS A 205 -13.99 -2.01 -16.04
N GLU A 206 -13.33 -0.86 -16.19
CA GLU A 206 -12.18 -0.71 -17.06
C GLU A 206 -10.91 -1.20 -16.36
N ASP A 207 -10.09 -1.94 -17.10
CA ASP A 207 -8.79 -2.40 -16.61
C ASP A 207 -7.88 -1.20 -16.28
N PHE A 208 -7.95 -0.07 -17.00
CA PHE A 208 -7.22 1.16 -16.67
C PHE A 208 -8.17 2.31 -16.40
N LEU A 209 -7.93 3.07 -15.33
CA LEU A 209 -8.64 4.29 -15.04
C LEU A 209 -8.05 5.43 -15.87
N LEU A 210 -8.88 6.06 -16.68
CA LEU A 210 -8.48 7.26 -17.42
C LEU A 210 -8.11 8.39 -16.44
N TRP A 211 -7.10 9.19 -16.81
CA TRP A 211 -6.62 10.34 -16.05
C TRP A 211 -6.08 10.01 -14.65
N GLN A 212 -5.57 8.78 -14.45
CA GLN A 212 -4.82 8.40 -13.26
C GLN A 212 -3.32 8.29 -13.56
N ASP A 213 -2.51 8.61 -12.55
CA ASP A 213 -1.08 8.35 -12.58
C ASP A 213 -0.80 6.87 -12.34
N TYR A 214 -0.08 6.25 -13.28
CA TYR A 214 0.42 4.89 -13.15
C TYR A 214 1.95 4.90 -13.15
N ARG A 215 2.54 4.12 -12.25
CA ARG A 215 3.96 3.79 -12.34
C ARG A 215 4.18 2.70 -13.39
N GLN A 216 5.38 2.63 -13.95
CA GLN A 216 5.73 1.60 -14.95
C GLN A 216 5.49 0.18 -14.42
N ASP A 217 5.89 -0.12 -13.19
CA ASP A 217 5.66 -1.42 -12.54
C ASP A 217 4.17 -1.78 -12.46
N GLN A 218 3.30 -0.79 -12.20
CA GLN A 218 1.85 -1.00 -12.13
C GLN A 218 1.23 -1.26 -13.52
N VAL A 219 1.74 -0.62 -14.57
CA VAL A 219 1.29 -0.87 -15.94
C VAL A 219 1.67 -2.29 -16.35
N LEU A 220 2.95 -2.67 -16.13
CA LEU A 220 3.44 -4.02 -16.41
C LEU A 220 2.62 -5.08 -15.66
N LEU A 221 2.34 -4.84 -14.38
CA LEU A 221 1.50 -5.73 -13.56
C LEU A 221 0.10 -5.95 -14.17
N LYS A 222 -0.51 -4.90 -14.74
CA LYS A 222 -1.84 -4.98 -15.36
C LYS A 222 -1.86 -5.74 -16.69
N ILE A 223 -0.78 -5.67 -17.46
CA ILE A 223 -0.65 -6.39 -18.73
C ILE A 223 0.03 -7.76 -18.57
N LEU A 224 0.25 -8.20 -17.33
CA LEU A 224 0.86 -9.48 -16.99
C LEU A 224 2.32 -9.60 -17.47
N GLU A 225 3.03 -8.48 -17.49
CA GLU A 225 4.46 -8.39 -17.80
C GLU A 225 5.31 -8.13 -16.55
N ASN A 226 6.58 -8.53 -16.63
CA ASN A 226 7.50 -8.47 -15.50
C ASN A 226 8.39 -7.22 -15.57
N PRO A 227 8.50 -6.42 -14.50
CA PRO A 227 9.45 -5.29 -14.43
C PRO A 227 10.92 -5.67 -14.46
N LYS A 228 11.25 -6.97 -14.49
CA LYS A 228 12.64 -7.50 -14.45
C LYS A 228 13.16 -7.98 -15.81
N HIS A 229 12.57 -7.53 -16.92
CA HIS A 229 13.11 -7.67 -18.27
C HIS A 229 13.15 -6.33 -19.01
#